data_AF-A0A936LTK1-F1
#
_entry.id   AF-A0A936LTK1-F1
#
_cell.length_a   1.000
_cell.length_b   1.000
_cell.length_c   1.000
_cell.angle_alpha   90.00
_cell.angle_beta   90.00
_cell.angle_gamma   90.00
#
_symmetry.space_group_name_H-M   'P 1'
#
loop_
_entity.id
_entity.type
_entity.pdbx_description
1 polymer ?
#
loop_
_entity_poly.entity_id
_entity_poly.type
_entity_poly.pdbx_seq_one_letter_code
_entity_poly.pdbx_strand_id
1 'polypeptide(L)' 'MLTLADEQLNWLADLIPDHPKSPKGGRSVADNRKTLRGIFWILGNGAKWKDLPCAFGARSAMQR' A
#
# COMPACT_ATOMS: atom_id res chain seq x y z
N MET A 1 -6.59 15.39 -8.30
CA MET A 1 -5.90 14.10 -8.10
C MET A 1 -5.10 14.22 -6.81
N LEU A 2 -5.37 13.42 -5.78
CA LEU A 2 -4.64 13.47 -4.51
C LEU A 2 -3.22 12.94 -4.74
N THR A 3 -2.28 13.83 -5.05
CA THR A 3 -0.87 13.48 -5.20
C THR A 3 -0.17 13.65 -3.87
N LEU A 4 0.02 12.55 -3.13
CA LEU A 4 0.91 12.55 -1.97
C LEU A 4 2.36 12.67 -2.48
N ALA A 5 3.09 13.68 -2.02
CA ALA A 5 4.54 13.74 -2.25
C ALA A 5 5.22 12.54 -1.60
N ASP A 6 6.29 12.02 -2.22
CA ASP A 6 7.06 10.89 -1.69
C ASP A 6 7.53 11.10 -0.25
N GLU A 7 7.80 12.35 0.14
CA GLU A 7 8.19 12.72 1.51
C GLU A 7 7.06 12.51 2.52
N GLN A 8 5.85 12.96 2.19
CA GLN A 8 4.66 12.75 3.03
C GLN A 8 4.32 11.28 3.16
N LEU A 9 4.53 10.53 2.06
CA LEU A 9 4.33 9.11 2.02
C LEU A 9 5.35 8.36 2.86
N ASN A 10 6.61 8.78 2.85
CA ASN A 10 7.64 8.24 3.72
C ASN A 10 7.33 8.51 5.19
N TRP A 11 6.94 9.73 5.52
CA TRP A 11 6.54 10.09 6.88
C TRP A 11 5.37 9.23 7.39
N LEU A 12 4.36 9.01 6.54
CA LEU A 12 3.23 8.12 6.86
C LEU A 12 3.66 6.66 6.95
N ALA A 13 4.55 6.19 6.08
CA ALA A 13 5.03 4.82 6.09
C ALA A 13 5.85 4.51 7.36
N ASP A 14 6.63 5.48 7.85
CA ASP A 14 7.44 5.35 9.06
C ASP A 14 6.58 5.32 10.34
N LEU A 15 5.36 5.86 10.30
CA LEU A 15 4.38 5.77 11.39
C LEU A 15 3.69 4.41 11.46
N ILE A 16 3.73 3.61 10.40
CA ILE A 16 3.11 2.29 10.35
C ILE A 16 4.13 1.26 10.84
N PRO A 17 3.86 0.55 11.95
CA PRO A 17 4.79 -0.44 12.46
C PRO A 17 5.01 -1.56 11.43
N ASP A 18 6.28 -1.91 11.23
CA ASP A 18 6.64 -3.07 10.41
C ASP A 18 6.03 -4.33 11.02
N HIS A 19 5.26 -5.06 10.20
CA HIS A 19 4.70 -6.33 10.64
C HIS A 19 5.81 -7.39 10.69
N PRO A 20 6.06 -8.02 11.86
CA PRO A 20 7.07 -9.05 11.95
C PRO A 20 6.71 -10.21 11.03
N LYS A 21 7.70 -10.69 10.27
CA LYS A 21 7.53 -11.86 9.40
C LYS A 21 7.19 -13.07 10.27
N SER A 22 6.03 -13.68 10.05
CA SER A 22 5.64 -14.87 10.79
C SER A 22 6.64 -16.02 10.56
N PRO A 23 7.13 -16.67 11.64
CA PRO A 23 8.09 -17.78 11.54
C PRO A 23 7.50 -19.03 10.86
N LYS A 24 6.17 -19.15 10.81
CA LYS A 24 5.46 -20.23 10.10
C LYS A 24 5.46 -20.08 8.57
N GLY A 25 6.08 -19.02 8.04
CA GLY A 25 6.01 -18.70 6.63
C GLY A 25 4.63 -18.15 6.22
N GLY A 26 4.62 -17.41 5.12
CA GLY A 26 3.44 -16.73 4.58
C GLY A 26 3.85 -15.72 3.52
N ARG A 27 2.88 -15.16 2.80
CA ARG A 27 3.17 -14.09 1.81
C ARG A 27 3.72 -12.88 2.56
N SER A 28 4.92 -12.44 2.21
CA SER A 28 5.52 -11.21 2.74
C SER A 28 4.53 -10.06 2.63
N VAL A 29 4.41 -9.28 3.71
CA VAL A 29 3.58 -8.07 3.75
C VAL A 29 4.07 -7.14 2.63
N ALA A 30 3.11 -6.53 1.91
CA ALA A 30 3.44 -5.59 0.86
C ALA A 30 4.14 -4.37 1.47
N ASP A 31 5.07 -3.79 0.73
CA ASP A 31 5.78 -2.57 1.14
C ASP A 31 4.77 -1.47 1.53
N ASN A 32 4.84 -0.95 2.76
CA ASN A 32 3.91 0.04 3.30
C ASN A 32 3.77 1.24 2.36
N ARG A 33 4.86 1.65 1.72
CA ARG A 33 4.86 2.78 0.77
C ARG A 33 3.99 2.49 -0.43
N LYS A 34 4.10 1.29 -0.99
CA LYS A 34 3.30 0.89 -2.17
C LYS A 34 1.83 0.73 -1.83
N THR A 35 1.52 0.21 -0.65
CA THR A 35 0.14 0.09 -0.15
C THR A 35 -0.51 1.45 0.01
N LEU A 36 0.17 2.40 0.68
CA LEU A 36 -0.31 3.77 0.84
C LEU A 36 -0.53 4.45 -0.51
N ARG A 37 0.43 4.34 -1.43
CA ARG A 37 0.32 4.88 -2.80
C ARG A 37 -0.89 4.32 -3.54
N GLY A 38 -1.14 3.02 -3.41
CA GLY A 38 -2.31 2.37 -4.00
C GLY A 38 -3.64 2.86 -3.41
N ILE A 39 -3.72 3.00 -2.08
CA ILE A 39 -4.88 3.55 -1.38
C ILE A 39 -5.19 4.97 -1.88
N PHE A 40 -4.18 5.85 -1.92
CA PHE A 40 -4.38 7.23 -2.36
C PHE A 40 -4.74 7.33 -3.85
N TRP A 41 -4.21 6.43 -4.68
CA TRP A 41 -4.63 6.36 -6.08
C TRP A 41 -6.11 6.00 -6.19
N ILE A 42 -6.60 5.01 -5.43
CA ILE A 42 -8.03 4.63 -5.40
C ILE A 42 -8.88 5.80 -4.88
N LEU A 43 -8.50 6.41 -3.76
CA LEU A 43 -9.22 7.55 -3.18
C LEU A 43 -9.26 8.75 -4.14
N GLY A 44 -8.18 9.00 -4.87
CA GLY A 44 -8.08 10.10 -5.83
C GLY A 44 -8.81 9.84 -7.16
N ASN A 45 -8.96 8.58 -7.58
CA ASN A 45 -9.62 8.20 -8.83
C ASN A 45 -11.07 7.72 -8.62
N GLY A 46 -11.48 7.40 -7.39
CA GLY A 46 -12.76 6.73 -7.09
C GLY A 46 -12.86 5.30 -7.67
N ALA A 47 -11.72 4.71 -8.06
CA ALA A 47 -11.68 3.40 -8.68
C ALA A 47 -11.95 2.28 -7.66
N LYS A 48 -12.31 1.08 -8.13
CA LYS A 48 -12.43 -0.09 -7.25
C LYS A 48 -11.03 -0.68 -7.02
N TRP A 49 -10.84 -1.33 -5.87
CA TRP A 49 -9.62 -2.12 -5.56
C TRP A 49 -9.24 -3.14 -6.63
N LYS A 50 -10.23 -3.65 -7.40
CA LYS A 50 -10.01 -4.59 -8.50
C LYS A 50 -9.24 -3.97 -9.68
N ASP A 51 -9.42 -2.67 -9.89
CA ASP A 51 -8.85 -1.88 -10.99
C ASP A 51 -7.50 -1.27 -10.63
N LEU A 52 -7.02 -1.52 -9.41
CA LEU A 52 -5.73 -1.06 -8.98
C LEU A 52 -4.62 -1.63 -9.88
N PRO A 53 -3.74 -0.78 -10.43
CA PRO A 53 -2.60 -1.23 -11.24
C PRO A 53 -1.69 -2.20 -10.49
N CYS A 54 -1.24 -3.25 -11.19
CA CYS A 54 -0.27 -4.23 -10.66
C CYS A 54 1.05 -3.59 -10.21
N ALA A 55 1.36 -2.37 -10.65
CA ALA A 55 2.56 -1.62 -10.25
C ALA A 55 2.65 -1.37 -8.74
N PHE A 56 1.52 -1.29 -8.05
CA PHE A 56 1.48 -1.10 -6.60
C PHE A 56 1.67 -2.42 -5.84
N GLY A 57 1.41 -3.59 -6.44
CA GLY A 57 1.54 -4.90 -5.79
C GLY A 57 0.31 -5.78 -5.96
N ALA A 58 0.25 -6.88 -5.20
CA ALA A 58 -0.87 -7.81 -5.29
C ALA A 58 -2.13 -7.19 -4.67
N ARG A 59 -3.24 -7.16 -5.43
CA ARG A 59 -4.54 -6.62 -4.99
C ARG A 59 -4.99 -7.16 -3.62
N SER A 60 -4.78 -8.46 -3.39
CA SER A 60 -5.12 -9.11 -2.12
C SER A 60 -4.26 -8.67 -0.93
N ALA A 61 -3.08 -8.08 -1.17
CA ALA A 61 -2.19 -7.62 -0.10
C ALA A 61 -2.53 -6.21 0.39
N MET A 62 -3.33 -5.43 -0.34
CA MET A 62 -3.60 -4.02 0.02
C MET A 62 -4.92 -3.79 0.75
N GLN A 63 -5.91 -4.66 0.52
CA GLN A 63 -7.16 -4.64 1.27
C GLN A 63 -7.12 -5.54 2.50
N ARG A 64 -5.92 -5.93 2.95
CA ARG A 64 -5.73 -6.87 4.06
C ARG A 64 -5.55 -6.14 5.38
#